data_AF-A0A428Z389-F1
#
_entry.id   AF-A0A428Z389-F1
#
_cell.length_a   1.000
_cell.length_b   1.000
_cell.length_c   1.000
_cell.angle_alpha   90.00
_cell.angle_beta   90.00
_cell.angle_gamma   90.00
#
_symmetry.space_group_name_H-M   'P 1'
#
loop_
_entity.id
_entity.type
_entity.pdbx_description
1 polymer ?
#
loop_
_entity_poly.entity_id
_entity_poly.type
_entity_poly.pdbx_seq_one_letter_code
_entity_poly.pdbx_strand_id
1 'polypeptide(L)'
;MYLRFGDSRIDGGTSEHYAWSTKDGWQVSWLPDRYFDQNGAITAMMIAEAYSESPPPSSPVWIHVKAWKDEIGLTDMDRPA
;
A
#
# COMPACT_ATOMS: atom_id res chain seq x y z
N MET A 1 -1.11 -6.55 -10.69
CA MET A 1 -1.13 -6.31 -9.23
C MET A 1 -2.06 -7.33 -8.56
N TYR A 2 -1.58 -8.01 -7.52
CA TYR A 2 -2.40 -8.84 -6.64
C TYR A 2 -1.77 -8.86 -5.24
N LEU A 3 -2.58 -9.14 -4.21
CA LEU A 3 -2.13 -9.28 -2.83
C LEU A 3 -2.39 -10.71 -2.35
N ARG A 4 -1.52 -11.20 -1.47
CA ARG A 4 -1.68 -12.50 -0.80
C ARG A 4 -2.08 -12.25 0.64
N PHE A 5 -3.20 -12.86 1.06
CA PHE A 5 -3.77 -12.68 2.39
C PHE A 5 -3.53 -13.91 3.27
N GLY A 6 -3.05 -13.68 4.49
CA GLY A 6 -3.09 -14.62 5.59
C GLY A 6 -3.74 -13.99 6.83
N ASP A 7 -3.93 -14.77 7.88
CA ASP A 7 -4.71 -14.38 9.07
C ASP A 7 -4.21 -13.09 9.76
N SER A 8 -2.92 -12.79 9.66
CA SER A 8 -2.29 -11.62 10.29
C SER A 8 -1.28 -10.92 9.39
N ARG A 9 -1.27 -11.25 8.10
CA ARG A 9 -0.26 -10.76 7.16
C ARG A 9 -0.85 -10.58 5.76
N ILE A 10 -0.44 -9.52 5.10
CA ILE A 10 -0.74 -9.25 3.69
C ILE A 10 0.59 -9.06 2.98
N ASP A 11 0.87 -9.89 1.98
CA ASP A 11 2.12 -9.83 1.22
C ASP A 11 1.88 -9.32 -0.20
N GLY A 12 2.85 -8.55 -0.72
CA GLY A 12 2.89 -8.14 -2.11
C GLY A 12 2.99 -9.32 -3.07
N GLY A 13 2.37 -9.18 -4.23
CA GLY A 13 2.58 -10.06 -5.37
C GLY A 13 3.85 -9.70 -6.14
N THR A 14 4.06 -8.39 -6.32
CA THR A 14 5.11 -7.79 -7.15
C THR A 14 6.07 -6.95 -6.32
N SER A 15 5.54 -6.22 -5.33
CA SER A 15 6.32 -5.45 -4.38
C SER A 15 6.96 -6.34 -3.32
N GLU A 16 8.11 -5.93 -2.78
CA GLU A 16 8.73 -6.57 -1.61
C GLU A 16 8.04 -6.19 -0.29
N HIS A 17 7.06 -5.29 -0.37
CA HIS A 17 6.34 -4.80 0.78
C HIS A 17 5.34 -5.81 1.32
N TYR A 18 5.04 -5.65 2.59
CA TYR A 18 4.03 -6.40 3.31
C TYR A 18 3.39 -5.54 4.39
N ALA A 19 2.22 -5.98 4.85
CA ALA A 19 1.54 -5.47 6.03
C ALA A 19 1.33 -6.58 7.05
N TRP A 20 1.31 -6.24 8.33
CA TRP A 20 1.07 -7.18 9.42
C TRP A 20 0.16 -6.59 10.48
N SER A 21 -0.63 -7.46 11.09
CA SER A 21 -1.52 -7.11 12.20
C SER A 21 -0.72 -6.98 13.50
N THR A 22 -1.03 -5.94 14.27
CA THR A 22 -0.51 -5.68 15.61
C THR A 22 -1.69 -5.43 16.56
N LYS A 23 -1.39 -5.28 17.86
CA LYS A 23 -2.41 -4.90 18.85
C LYS A 23 -3.04 -3.52 18.60
N ASP A 24 -2.33 -2.63 17.90
CA ASP A 24 -2.71 -1.23 17.69
C ASP A 24 -3.30 -0.98 16.29
N GLY A 25 -3.43 -2.03 15.47
CA GLY A 25 -3.88 -1.97 14.07
C GLY A 25 -2.91 -2.66 13.12
N TRP A 26 -2.99 -2.34 11.84
CA TRP A 26 -2.11 -2.88 10.80
C TRP A 26 -0.96 -1.92 10.51
N GLN A 27 0.25 -2.45 10.47
CA GLN A 27 1.43 -1.72 10.01
C GLN A 27 1.82 -2.17 8.61
N VAL A 28 2.45 -1.26 7.87
CA VAL A 28 2.88 -1.49 6.48
C VAL A 28 4.37 -1.18 6.38
N SER A 29 5.13 -2.10 5.80
CA SER A 29 6.61 -2.06 5.76
C SER A 29 7.20 -0.79 5.13
N TRP A 30 6.50 -0.13 4.19
CA TRP A 30 6.96 1.11 3.55
C TRP A 30 6.42 2.40 4.17
N LEU A 31 5.54 2.29 5.17
CA LEU A 31 5.02 3.41 5.96
C LEU A 31 5.28 3.11 7.44
N PRO A 32 6.56 3.09 7.87
CA PRO A 32 6.88 2.91 9.28
C PRO A 32 6.21 4.01 10.10
N ASP A 33 5.86 3.69 11.34
CA ASP A 33 5.22 4.59 12.31
C ASP A 33 3.76 4.96 12.03
N ARG A 34 3.13 4.43 10.98
CA ARG A 34 1.68 4.55 10.75
C ARG A 34 0.96 3.24 11.09
N TYR A 35 -0.21 3.39 11.70
CA TYR A 35 -1.15 2.30 11.95
C TYR A 35 -2.43 2.56 11.16
N PHE A 36 -2.92 1.52 10.50
CA PHE A 36 -4.14 1.54 9.71
C PHE A 36 -5.15 0.53 10.26
N ASP A 37 -6.40 0.66 9.83
CA ASP A 37 -7.28 -0.51 9.84
C ASP A 37 -6.88 -1.47 8.69
N GLN A 38 -7.54 -2.63 8.61
CA GLN A 38 -7.22 -3.62 7.60
C GLN A 38 -7.39 -3.07 6.17
N ASN A 39 -8.42 -2.25 5.93
CA ASN A 39 -8.69 -1.68 4.62
C ASN A 39 -7.61 -0.67 4.22
N GLY A 40 -7.21 0.21 5.13
CA GLY A 40 -6.14 1.17 4.89
C GLY A 40 -4.80 0.48 4.63
N ALA A 41 -4.52 -0.63 5.30
CA ALA A 41 -3.34 -1.45 5.01
C ALA A 41 -3.40 -2.11 3.62
N ILE A 42 -4.57 -2.59 3.20
CA ILE A 42 -4.79 -3.11 1.83
C ILE A 42 -4.57 -1.99 0.82
N THR A 43 -5.16 -0.82 1.03
CA THR A 43 -5.01 0.34 0.14
C THR A 43 -3.54 0.77 0.02
N ALA A 44 -2.80 0.82 1.14
CA ALA A 44 -1.36 1.09 1.15
C ALA A 44 -0.56 0.01 0.39
N MET A 45 -0.92 -1.26 0.53
CA MET A 45 -0.29 -2.36 -0.21
C MET A 45 -0.58 -2.30 -1.71
N MET A 46 -1.78 -1.87 -2.12
CA MET A 46 -2.10 -1.65 -3.54
C MET A 46 -1.31 -0.49 -4.14
N ILE A 47 -1.05 0.57 -3.36
CA ILE A 47 -0.14 1.65 -3.79
C ILE A 47 1.27 1.09 -4.02
N ALA A 48 1.80 0.30 -3.07
CA ALA A 48 3.11 -0.36 -3.22
C ALA A 48 3.24 -1.16 -4.51
N GLU A 49 2.29 -2.04 -4.78
CA GLU A 49 2.25 -2.83 -6.01
C GLU A 49 2.21 -1.97 -7.27
N ALA A 50 1.40 -0.90 -7.29
CA ALA A 50 1.33 0.01 -8.44
C ALA A 50 2.67 0.72 -8.73
N TYR A 51 3.41 1.10 -7.69
CA TYR A 51 4.76 1.66 -7.85
C TYR A 51 5.77 0.60 -8.32
N SER A 52 5.73 -0.62 -7.78
CA SER A 52 6.64 -1.71 -8.16
C SER A 52 6.48 -2.17 -9.62
N GLU A 53 5.28 -2.05 -10.20
CA GLU A 53 5.07 -2.30 -11.64
C GLU A 53 5.76 -1.27 -12.55
N SER A 54 6.25 -0.15 -12.00
CA SER A 54 6.92 0.94 -12.74
C SER A 54 6.16 1.40 -14.00
N PRO A 55 4.84 1.66 -13.92
CA PRO A 55 4.06 2.08 -15.07
C PRO A 55 4.49 3.46 -15.57
N PRO A 56 4.35 3.77 -16.88
CA PRO A 56 4.72 5.07 -17.42
C PRO A 56 3.89 6.20 -16.76
N PRO A 57 4.41 7.45 -16.69
CA PRO A 57 3.68 8.57 -16.08
C PRO A 57 2.30 8.86 -16.70
N SER A 58 2.08 8.49 -17.96
CA SER A 58 0.79 8.62 -18.65
C SER A 58 -0.21 7.50 -18.31
N SER A 59 0.19 6.51 -17.50
CA SER A 59 -0.68 5.39 -17.15
C SER A 59 -1.89 5.87 -16.33
N PRO A 60 -3.11 5.41 -16.66
CA PRO A 60 -4.31 5.77 -15.91
C PRO A 60 -4.28 5.28 -14.46
N VAL A 61 -3.40 4.32 -14.11
CA VAL A 61 -3.24 3.82 -12.73
C VAL A 61 -2.90 4.94 -11.75
N TRP A 62 -2.20 6.00 -12.19
CA TRP A 62 -1.83 7.11 -11.32
C TRP A 62 -3.04 7.92 -10.82
N ILE A 63 -4.17 7.88 -11.54
CA ILE A 63 -5.43 8.46 -11.07
C ILE A 63 -5.94 7.69 -9.85
N HIS A 64 -5.86 6.36 -9.89
CA HIS A 64 -6.26 5.49 -8.79
C HIS A 64 -5.29 5.61 -7.60
N VAL A 65 -3.98 5.63 -7.86
CA VAL A 65 -2.96 5.83 -6.81
C VAL A 65 -3.20 7.14 -6.07
N LYS A 66 -3.55 8.22 -6.77
CA LYS A 66 -3.90 9.49 -6.11
C LYS A 66 -5.14 9.35 -5.22
N ALA A 67 -6.22 8.78 -5.74
CA ALA A 67 -7.45 8.58 -4.96
C ALA A 67 -7.23 7.70 -3.72
N TRP A 68 -6.44 6.63 -3.86
CA TRP A 68 -6.06 5.75 -2.76
C TRP A 68 -5.18 6.46 -1.73
N LYS A 69 -4.24 7.31 -2.16
CA LYS A 69 -3.45 8.13 -1.24
C LYS A 69 -4.34 9.06 -0.42
N ASP A 70 -5.28 9.74 -1.07
CA ASP A 70 -6.24 10.63 -0.41
C ASP A 70 -7.11 9.88 0.62
N GLU A 71 -7.55 8.64 0.29
CA GLU A 71 -8.33 7.77 1.16
C GLU A 71 -7.63 7.49 2.50
N ILE A 72 -6.32 7.25 2.48
CA ILE A 72 -5.53 6.90 3.67
C ILE A 72 -4.67 8.05 4.20
N GLY A 73 -4.96 9.29 3.79
CA GLY A 73 -4.29 10.50 4.30
C GLY A 73 -2.79 10.56 3.95
N LEU A 74 -2.42 10.00 2.80
CA LEU A 74 -1.07 10.11 2.25
C LEU A 74 -0.96 11.30 1.30
N THR A 75 0.25 11.84 1.23
CA THR A 75 0.61 12.91 0.31
C THR A 75 1.37 12.37 -0.90
N ASP A 76 1.65 13.23 -1.87
CA ASP A 76 2.51 12.87 -3.01
C ASP A 76 3.93 12.47 -2.58
N MET A 77 4.40 12.98 -1.44
CA MET A 77 5.70 12.64 -0.85
C MET A 77 5.73 11.25 -0.21
N ASP A 78 4.58 10.75 0.23
CA ASP A 78 4.46 9.40 0.75
C ASP A 78 4.42 8.42 -0.43
N ARG A 79 5.57 7.82 -0.74
CA ARG A 79 5.69 6.81 -1.79
C ARG A 79 6.59 5.66 -1.33
N PRO A 80 6.33 4.43 -1.80
CA PRO A 80 7.24 3.30 -1.63
C PRO A 80 8.62 3.62 -2.21
N ALA A 81 9.66 3.07 -1.59
CA ALA A 81 11.06 3.26 -2.00
C ALA A 81 11.39 2.48 -3.28
#